data_AF-A0A444JE64-F1
#
_entry.id   AF-A0A444JE64-F1
#
_cell.length_a   1.000
_cell.length_b   1.000
_cell.length_c   1.000
_cell.angle_alpha   90.00
_cell.angle_beta   90.00
_cell.angle_gamma   90.00
#
_symmetry.space_group_name_H-M   'P 1'
#
loop_
_entity.id
_entity.type
_entity.pdbx_description
1 polymer ?
#
loop_
_entity_poly.entity_id
_entity_poly.type
_entity_poly.pdbx_seq_one_letter_code
_entity_poly.pdbx_strand_id
1 'polypeptide(L)'
;MLGMGIGVKDIGQSYDGATKTMMNEEVLRKIHEAKANGKTALYLGGMGITTLPPEISLLTNLTELDLRNNQFGSLPPEIGKLKKLQKLILWNNRLSTIPPKIFLLTNLTKLDLRNNRFSSLPPEICKLKNLKELNLYGNYISKLPRGIDQLTKLTLLNLGHNHFSTLPSEVGILTNLTKLDLRHGNLSSLPPEIRQLKNLKELNLSNNLFNTLPLEICQLTKLQILFLLDNELTTLPPEICKLTNLRVLNLSNNHLSTL
;
A
#
# COMPACT_ATOMS: atom_id res chain seq x y z
N MET A 1 18.91 -17.44 -61.58
CA MET A 1 19.14 -17.22 -60.14
C MET A 1 17.75 -17.08 -59.50
N LEU A 2 17.23 -18.17 -58.95
CA LEU A 2 15.91 -18.24 -58.33
C LEU A 2 16.01 -17.69 -56.90
N GLY A 3 15.16 -16.73 -56.55
CA GLY A 3 14.97 -16.25 -55.18
C GLY A 3 13.49 -16.32 -54.81
N MET A 4 13.08 -17.40 -54.14
CA MET A 4 11.76 -17.49 -53.49
C MET A 4 11.83 -16.83 -52.12
N GLY A 5 11.09 -15.76 -51.92
CA GLY A 5 10.86 -15.16 -50.61
C GLY A 5 9.72 -15.89 -49.89
N ILE A 6 10.03 -16.59 -48.80
CA ILE A 6 9.03 -17.17 -47.91
C ILE A 6 8.64 -16.11 -46.88
N GLY A 7 7.43 -15.58 -46.99
CA GLY A 7 6.85 -14.71 -45.97
C GLY A 7 6.50 -15.52 -44.72
N VAL A 8 7.20 -15.24 -43.63
CA VAL A 8 6.81 -15.74 -42.30
C VAL A 8 5.58 -14.95 -41.85
N LYS A 9 4.40 -15.57 -41.92
CA LYS A 9 3.19 -15.02 -41.29
C LYS A 9 3.30 -15.18 -39.78
N ASP A 10 3.08 -14.07 -39.10
CA ASP A 10 3.03 -13.90 -37.65
C ASP A 10 1.92 -14.79 -37.04
N ILE A 11 2.32 -15.83 -36.29
CA ILE A 11 1.44 -16.83 -35.65
C ILE A 11 1.13 -16.46 -34.19
N GLY A 12 1.63 -15.31 -33.70
CA GLY A 12 1.54 -14.90 -32.30
C GLY A 12 0.20 -14.28 -31.87
N GLN A 13 -0.59 -13.75 -32.80
CA GLN A 13 -1.80 -12.98 -32.45
C GLN A 13 -3.06 -13.82 -32.20
N SER A 14 -3.16 -15.06 -32.74
CA SER A 14 -4.38 -15.87 -32.62
C SER A 14 -4.48 -16.64 -31.29
N TYR A 15 -3.34 -17.05 -30.72
CA TYR A 15 -3.30 -17.78 -29.43
C TYR A 15 -3.55 -16.87 -28.22
N ASP A 16 -3.05 -15.63 -28.23
CA ASP A 16 -3.25 -14.66 -27.14
C ASP A 16 -4.70 -14.15 -27.04
N GLY A 17 -5.43 -14.12 -28.18
CA GLY A 17 -6.85 -13.75 -28.22
C GLY A 17 -7.78 -14.80 -27.58
N ALA A 18 -7.49 -16.09 -27.77
CA ALA A 18 -8.30 -17.18 -27.24
C ALA A 18 -8.16 -17.31 -25.71
N THR A 19 -6.93 -17.20 -25.18
CA THR A 19 -6.66 -17.26 -23.74
C THR A 19 -7.28 -16.08 -23.00
N LYS A 20 -7.24 -14.88 -23.58
CA LYS A 20 -7.87 -13.68 -23.01
C LYS A 20 -9.40 -13.76 -22.98
N THR A 21 -10.01 -14.35 -24.01
CA THR A 21 -11.46 -14.56 -24.08
C THR A 21 -11.91 -15.56 -23.01
N MET A 22 -11.24 -16.71 -22.90
CA MET A 22 -11.54 -17.70 -21.85
C MET A 22 -11.38 -17.13 -20.43
N MET A 23 -10.37 -16.28 -20.20
CA MET A 23 -10.18 -15.60 -18.92
C MET A 23 -11.36 -14.70 -18.56
N ASN A 24 -11.85 -13.91 -19.52
CA ASN A 24 -12.99 -13.03 -19.29
C ASN A 24 -14.26 -13.83 -18.96
N GLU A 25 -14.49 -14.94 -19.66
CA GLU A 25 -15.62 -15.83 -19.37
C GLU A 25 -15.52 -16.44 -17.96
N GLU A 26 -14.33 -16.86 -17.52
CA GLU A 26 -14.15 -17.39 -16.17
C GLU A 26 -14.42 -16.33 -15.09
N VAL A 27 -13.94 -15.10 -15.28
CA VAL A 27 -14.19 -13.99 -14.35
C VAL A 27 -15.69 -13.68 -14.26
N LEU A 28 -16.38 -13.60 -15.40
CA LEU A 28 -17.83 -13.40 -15.44
C LEU A 28 -18.56 -14.55 -14.74
N ARG A 29 -18.18 -15.80 -14.99
CA ARG A 29 -18.76 -16.97 -14.34
C ARG A 29 -18.63 -16.89 -12.82
N LYS A 30 -17.44 -16.53 -12.29
CA LYS A 30 -17.21 -16.35 -10.86
C LYS A 30 -18.04 -15.22 -10.26
N ILE A 31 -18.23 -14.12 -10.99
CA ILE A 31 -19.09 -13.00 -10.55
C ILE A 31 -20.56 -13.46 -10.47
N HIS A 32 -21.07 -14.13 -11.49
CA HIS A 32 -22.44 -14.64 -11.48
C HIS A 32 -22.67 -15.69 -10.38
N GLU A 33 -21.72 -16.60 -10.18
CA GLU A 33 -21.76 -17.59 -9.10
C GLU A 33 -21.73 -16.91 -7.72
N ALA A 34 -20.88 -15.91 -7.53
CA ALA A 34 -20.83 -15.13 -6.29
C ALA A 34 -22.14 -14.39 -6.04
N LYS A 35 -22.77 -13.87 -7.09
CA LYS A 35 -24.07 -13.20 -7.01
C LYS A 35 -25.17 -14.17 -6.62
N ALA A 36 -25.28 -15.31 -7.31
CA ALA A 36 -26.31 -16.31 -7.06
C ALA A 36 -26.24 -16.86 -5.63
N ASN A 37 -25.02 -17.01 -5.10
CA ASN A 37 -24.78 -17.51 -3.75
C ASN A 37 -24.76 -16.42 -2.67
N GLY A 38 -25.06 -15.16 -3.00
CA GLY A 38 -25.06 -14.06 -2.04
C GLY A 38 -23.72 -13.85 -1.31
N LYS A 39 -22.59 -14.15 -1.97
CA LYS A 39 -21.26 -14.10 -1.35
C LYS A 39 -20.92 -12.69 -0.88
N THR A 40 -20.22 -12.63 0.26
CA THR A 40 -19.66 -11.39 0.83
C THR A 40 -18.18 -11.21 0.51
N ALA A 41 -17.51 -12.24 -0.03
CA ALA A 41 -16.13 -12.18 -0.46
C ALA A 41 -15.96 -12.73 -1.87
N LEU A 42 -15.09 -12.09 -2.67
CA LEU A 42 -14.74 -12.54 -4.01
C LEU A 42 -13.22 -12.47 -4.17
N TYR A 43 -12.63 -13.61 -4.54
CA TYR A 43 -11.20 -13.78 -4.74
C TYR A 43 -10.92 -14.05 -6.22
N LEU A 44 -10.28 -13.09 -6.91
CA LEU A 44 -9.87 -13.18 -8.31
C LEU A 44 -8.35 -12.98 -8.46
N GLY A 45 -7.58 -13.29 -7.42
CA GLY A 45 -6.13 -13.08 -7.42
C GLY A 45 -5.38 -14.11 -8.28
N GLY A 46 -4.28 -13.70 -8.92
CA GLY A 46 -3.41 -14.63 -9.65
C GLY A 46 -3.97 -15.13 -10.97
N MET A 47 -5.02 -14.50 -11.49
CA MET A 47 -5.73 -14.95 -12.70
C MET A 47 -5.19 -14.28 -13.98
N GLY A 48 -4.23 -13.35 -13.89
CA GLY A 48 -3.71 -12.65 -15.08
C GLY A 48 -4.70 -11.66 -15.70
N ILE A 49 -5.67 -11.18 -14.92
CA ILE A 49 -6.75 -10.29 -15.39
C ILE A 49 -6.17 -8.91 -15.73
N THR A 50 -6.54 -8.37 -16.90
CA THR A 50 -6.17 -7.01 -17.31
C THR A 50 -7.25 -5.97 -17.00
N THR A 51 -8.51 -6.38 -17.04
CA THR A 51 -9.69 -5.51 -16.88
C THR A 51 -10.77 -6.24 -16.09
N LEU A 52 -11.37 -5.57 -15.11
CA LEU A 52 -12.45 -6.14 -14.32
C LEU A 52 -13.79 -5.78 -15.00
N PRO A 53 -14.67 -6.75 -15.28
CA PRO A 53 -15.90 -6.47 -16.00
C PRO A 53 -16.90 -5.65 -15.15
N PRO A 54 -17.69 -4.74 -15.75
CA PRO A 54 -18.69 -3.89 -15.06
C PRO A 54 -19.69 -4.65 -14.17
N GLU A 55 -19.94 -5.91 -14.49
CA GLU A 55 -20.79 -6.87 -13.78
C GLU A 55 -20.35 -7.07 -12.31
N ILE A 56 -19.12 -6.70 -11.95
CA ILE A 56 -18.70 -6.65 -10.55
C ILE A 56 -19.70 -5.85 -9.69
N SER A 57 -20.33 -4.82 -10.27
CA SER A 57 -21.32 -4.00 -9.56
C SER A 57 -22.59 -4.73 -9.13
N LEU A 58 -22.84 -5.94 -9.63
CA LEU A 58 -23.96 -6.79 -9.20
C LEU A 58 -23.76 -7.32 -7.76
N LEU A 59 -22.52 -7.39 -7.27
CA LEU A 59 -22.14 -7.92 -5.96
C LEU A 59 -22.27 -6.88 -4.84
N THR A 60 -23.44 -6.27 -4.71
CA THR A 60 -23.69 -5.19 -3.73
C THR A 60 -23.54 -5.60 -2.26
N ASN A 61 -23.49 -6.91 -1.97
CA ASN A 61 -23.24 -7.47 -0.64
C ASN A 61 -21.76 -7.69 -0.29
N LEU A 62 -20.85 -7.40 -1.23
CA LEU A 62 -19.44 -7.67 -1.06
C LEU A 62 -18.81 -6.81 0.05
N THR A 63 -18.15 -7.45 1.00
CA THR A 63 -17.34 -6.84 2.06
C THR A 63 -15.85 -7.00 1.80
N GLU A 64 -15.44 -8.00 1.02
CA GLU A 64 -14.03 -8.27 0.69
C GLU A 64 -13.85 -8.57 -0.80
N LEU A 65 -12.94 -7.84 -1.45
CA LEU A 65 -12.57 -8.03 -2.84
C LEU A 65 -11.06 -8.16 -2.95
N ASP A 66 -10.61 -9.33 -3.43
CA ASP A 66 -9.21 -9.62 -3.65
C ASP A 66 -8.90 -9.76 -5.15
N LEU A 67 -8.05 -8.85 -5.63
CA LEU A 67 -7.63 -8.68 -7.02
C LEU A 67 -6.10 -8.74 -7.15
N ARG A 68 -5.39 -9.28 -6.14
CA ARG A 68 -3.92 -9.32 -6.10
C ARG A 68 -3.29 -10.13 -7.24
N ASN A 69 -2.03 -9.88 -7.56
CA ASN A 69 -1.27 -10.67 -8.54
C ASN A 69 -1.98 -10.76 -9.91
N ASN A 70 -2.43 -9.62 -10.43
CA ASN A 70 -3.05 -9.52 -11.75
C ASN A 70 -2.29 -8.48 -12.59
N GLN A 71 -2.86 -8.05 -13.71
CA GLN A 71 -2.26 -7.10 -14.64
C GLN A 71 -3.09 -5.81 -14.76
N PHE A 72 -3.88 -5.46 -13.73
CA PHE A 72 -4.74 -4.28 -13.77
C PHE A 72 -3.93 -3.00 -13.97
N GLY A 73 -4.20 -2.28 -15.06
CA GLY A 73 -3.72 -0.91 -15.27
C GLY A 73 -4.66 0.14 -14.67
N SER A 74 -5.95 -0.17 -14.60
CA SER A 74 -6.99 0.62 -13.94
C SER A 74 -8.10 -0.29 -13.42
N LEU A 75 -8.98 0.26 -12.59
CA LEU A 75 -10.21 -0.39 -12.13
C LEU A 75 -11.42 0.29 -12.79
N PRO A 76 -12.51 -0.45 -13.08
CA PRO A 76 -13.73 0.12 -13.64
C PRO A 76 -14.42 1.03 -12.62
N PRO A 77 -15.07 2.13 -13.03
CA PRO A 77 -15.78 3.03 -12.11
C PRO A 77 -16.93 2.34 -11.34
N GLU A 78 -17.45 1.23 -11.87
CA GLU A 78 -18.49 0.38 -11.29
C GLU A 78 -18.12 -0.17 -9.91
N ILE A 79 -16.84 -0.30 -9.60
CA ILE A 79 -16.37 -0.71 -8.26
C ILE A 79 -16.91 0.22 -7.16
N GLY A 80 -17.18 1.48 -7.49
CA GLY A 80 -17.77 2.45 -6.56
C GLY A 80 -19.21 2.13 -6.14
N LYS A 81 -19.88 1.15 -6.76
CA LYS A 81 -21.22 0.65 -6.38
C LYS A 81 -21.16 -0.37 -5.21
N LEU A 82 -19.99 -0.89 -4.86
CA LEU A 82 -19.81 -1.89 -3.79
C LEU A 82 -19.82 -1.24 -2.38
N LYS A 83 -20.92 -0.58 -2.01
CA LYS A 83 -20.99 0.28 -0.81
C LYS A 83 -20.71 -0.43 0.52
N LYS A 84 -20.84 -1.76 0.58
CA LYS A 84 -20.54 -2.56 1.77
C LYS A 84 -19.07 -3.00 1.85
N LEU A 85 -18.24 -2.65 0.86
CA LEU A 85 -16.85 -3.11 0.80
C LEU A 85 -16.04 -2.55 1.96
N GLN A 86 -15.38 -3.45 2.69
CA GLN A 86 -14.54 -3.16 3.84
C GLN A 86 -13.06 -3.42 3.57
N LYS A 87 -12.75 -4.39 2.69
CA LYS A 87 -11.37 -4.73 2.32
C LYS A 87 -11.23 -4.77 0.81
N LEU A 88 -10.26 -4.02 0.29
CA LEU A 88 -9.89 -4.02 -1.12
C LEU A 88 -8.40 -4.34 -1.23
N ILE A 89 -8.10 -5.50 -1.82
CA ILE A 89 -6.74 -6.03 -1.95
C ILE A 89 -6.33 -5.98 -3.42
N LEU A 90 -5.31 -5.19 -3.74
CA LEU A 90 -4.89 -4.85 -5.11
C LEU A 90 -3.38 -5.00 -5.32
N TRP A 91 -2.67 -5.62 -4.38
CA TRP A 91 -1.21 -5.66 -4.46
C TRP A 91 -0.69 -6.48 -5.65
N ASN A 92 0.49 -6.13 -6.14
CA ASN A 92 1.14 -6.72 -7.32
C ASN A 92 0.24 -6.64 -8.56
N ASN A 93 0.03 -5.41 -9.02
CA ASN A 93 -0.67 -5.06 -10.25
C ASN A 93 0.12 -3.97 -11.00
N ARG A 94 -0.47 -3.34 -12.02
CA ARG A 94 0.15 -2.27 -12.81
C ARG A 94 -0.55 -0.92 -12.61
N LEU A 95 -1.25 -0.74 -11.49
CA LEU A 95 -2.05 0.46 -11.22
C LEU A 95 -1.14 1.67 -11.02
N SER A 96 -1.41 2.74 -11.74
CA SER A 96 -0.78 4.06 -11.50
C SER A 96 -1.76 5.09 -10.94
N THR A 97 -3.07 4.80 -11.01
CA THR A 97 -4.15 5.68 -10.53
C THR A 97 -5.29 4.85 -9.93
N ILE A 98 -6.16 5.51 -9.16
CA ILE A 98 -7.39 4.94 -8.61
C ILE A 98 -8.56 5.72 -9.21
N PRO A 99 -9.59 5.07 -9.79
CA PRO A 99 -10.77 5.78 -10.29
C PRO A 99 -11.47 6.54 -9.16
N PRO A 100 -11.92 7.80 -9.38
CA PRO A 100 -12.52 8.63 -8.33
C PRO A 100 -13.70 8.00 -7.59
N LYS A 101 -14.42 7.05 -8.22
CA LYS A 101 -15.56 6.36 -7.62
C LYS A 101 -15.19 5.43 -6.46
N ILE A 102 -13.92 4.99 -6.33
CA ILE A 102 -13.45 4.22 -5.16
C ILE A 102 -13.54 5.04 -3.87
N PHE A 103 -13.38 6.36 -3.94
CA PHE A 103 -13.47 7.22 -2.75
C PHE A 103 -14.90 7.35 -2.21
N LEU A 104 -15.89 6.76 -2.89
CA LEU A 104 -17.27 6.62 -2.40
C LEU A 104 -17.47 5.35 -1.55
N LEU A 105 -16.45 4.51 -1.37
CA LEU A 105 -16.47 3.29 -0.58
C LEU A 105 -16.12 3.59 0.88
N THR A 106 -16.96 4.41 1.53
CA THR A 106 -16.68 4.95 2.87
C THR A 106 -16.64 3.91 3.98
N ASN A 107 -17.05 2.66 3.72
CA ASN A 107 -16.93 1.53 4.65
C ASN A 107 -15.55 0.83 4.59
N LEU A 108 -14.66 1.23 3.68
CA LEU A 108 -13.33 0.65 3.59
C LEU A 108 -12.55 0.83 4.90
N THR A 109 -12.06 -0.29 5.40
CA THR A 109 -11.19 -0.39 6.58
C THR A 109 -9.78 -0.83 6.20
N LYS A 110 -9.61 -1.52 5.06
CA LYS A 110 -8.32 -1.96 4.55
C LYS A 110 -8.20 -1.70 3.06
N LEU A 111 -7.12 -1.02 2.68
CA LEU A 111 -6.73 -0.77 1.30
C LEU A 111 -5.28 -1.18 1.11
N ASP A 112 -5.06 -2.23 0.32
CA ASP A 112 -3.73 -2.79 0.05
C ASP A 112 -3.36 -2.56 -1.42
N LEU A 113 -2.45 -1.62 -1.66
CA LEU A 113 -2.01 -1.15 -2.97
C LEU A 113 -0.53 -1.47 -3.22
N ARG A 114 0.06 -2.40 -2.46
CA ARG A 114 1.50 -2.70 -2.55
C ARG A 114 1.94 -3.09 -3.95
N ASN A 115 3.20 -2.84 -4.29
CA ASN A 115 3.81 -3.31 -5.55
C ASN A 115 2.94 -2.93 -6.75
N ASN A 116 2.69 -1.64 -6.90
CA ASN A 116 2.00 -1.04 -8.04
C ASN A 116 2.91 0.07 -8.62
N ARG A 117 2.34 1.03 -9.35
CA ARG A 117 3.06 2.09 -10.05
C ARG A 117 2.59 3.48 -9.64
N PHE A 118 2.10 3.64 -8.42
CA PHE A 118 1.63 4.94 -7.92
C PHE A 118 2.82 5.89 -7.74
N SER A 119 2.82 7.02 -8.46
CA SER A 119 3.76 8.13 -8.24
C SER A 119 3.22 9.16 -7.24
N SER A 120 1.91 9.19 -7.03
CA SER A 120 1.22 10.02 -6.04
C SER A 120 -0.12 9.40 -5.63
N LEU A 121 -0.70 9.92 -4.57
CA LEU A 121 -2.07 9.61 -4.18
C LEU A 121 -2.95 10.85 -4.36
N PRO A 122 -4.17 10.69 -4.91
CA PRO A 122 -5.11 11.80 -4.98
C PRO A 122 -5.61 12.19 -3.58
N PRO A 123 -5.83 13.48 -3.27
CA PRO A 123 -6.36 13.94 -1.98
C PRO A 123 -7.68 13.28 -1.57
N GLU A 124 -8.46 12.80 -2.53
CA GLU A 124 -9.72 12.10 -2.29
C GLU A 124 -9.57 10.79 -1.52
N ILE A 125 -8.38 10.19 -1.44
CA ILE A 125 -8.14 9.03 -0.57
C ILE A 125 -8.50 9.34 0.89
N CYS A 126 -8.36 10.60 1.31
CA CYS A 126 -8.68 11.09 2.65
C CYS A 126 -10.20 11.05 2.96
N LYS A 127 -11.06 10.84 1.95
CA LYS A 127 -12.50 10.61 2.13
C LYS A 127 -12.80 9.24 2.75
N LEU A 128 -11.86 8.29 2.71
CA LEU A 128 -12.00 6.95 3.29
C LEU A 128 -11.79 6.97 4.82
N LYS A 129 -12.61 7.76 5.55
CA LYS A 129 -12.44 8.03 6.99
C LYS A 129 -12.50 6.79 7.90
N ASN A 130 -12.96 5.65 7.40
CA ASN A 130 -13.00 4.39 8.14
C ASN A 130 -11.74 3.52 7.99
N LEU A 131 -10.75 3.99 7.21
CA LEU A 131 -9.54 3.23 6.92
C LEU A 131 -8.72 3.01 8.20
N LYS A 132 -8.38 1.75 8.46
CA LYS A 132 -7.54 1.28 9.56
C LYS A 132 -6.18 0.79 9.08
N GLU A 133 -6.11 0.27 7.86
CA GLU A 133 -4.90 -0.22 7.24
C GLU A 133 -4.76 0.38 5.83
N LEU A 134 -3.69 1.15 5.63
CA LEU A 134 -3.28 1.65 4.32
C LEU A 134 -1.88 1.12 4.01
N ASN A 135 -1.80 0.28 2.97
CA ASN A 135 -0.53 -0.31 2.55
C ASN A 135 -0.15 0.14 1.15
N LEU A 136 0.94 0.88 1.06
CA LEU A 136 1.46 1.52 -0.15
C LEU A 136 2.88 1.07 -0.47
N TYR A 137 3.37 0.04 0.22
CA TYR A 137 4.74 -0.46 0.05
C TYR A 137 5.07 -0.77 -1.42
N GLY A 138 6.28 -0.45 -1.86
CA GLY A 138 6.74 -0.80 -3.21
C GLY A 138 5.98 -0.03 -4.28
N ASN A 139 5.94 1.29 -4.16
CA ASN A 139 5.41 2.20 -5.17
C ASN A 139 6.47 3.29 -5.44
N TYR A 140 6.09 4.35 -6.14
CA TYR A 140 6.98 5.46 -6.50
C TYR A 140 6.56 6.78 -5.84
N ILE A 141 5.83 6.71 -4.71
CA ILE A 141 5.23 7.87 -4.04
C ILE A 141 6.32 8.68 -3.36
N SER A 142 6.31 10.00 -3.55
CA SER A 142 7.28 10.89 -2.88
C SER A 142 6.67 11.76 -1.78
N LYS A 143 5.34 11.90 -1.75
CA LYS A 143 4.60 12.73 -0.78
C LYS A 143 3.26 12.11 -0.44
N LEU A 144 2.84 12.27 0.81
CA LEU A 144 1.48 11.99 1.23
C LEU A 144 0.55 13.11 0.73
N PRO A 145 -0.71 12.80 0.41
CA PRO A 145 -1.66 13.82 -0.03
C PRO A 145 -2.06 14.76 1.10
N ARG A 146 -2.46 15.99 0.74
CA ARG A 146 -3.11 16.90 1.67
C ARG A 146 -4.36 16.24 2.27
N GLY A 147 -4.55 16.39 3.57
CA GLY A 147 -5.69 15.80 4.28
C GLY A 147 -5.42 14.40 4.85
N ILE A 148 -4.18 13.90 4.81
CA ILE A 148 -3.85 12.57 5.38
C ILE A 148 -4.23 12.48 6.87
N ASP A 149 -4.16 13.60 7.59
CA ASP A 149 -4.61 13.80 8.97
C ASP A 149 -6.10 13.44 9.20
N GLN A 150 -6.92 13.42 8.14
CA GLN A 150 -8.33 13.01 8.22
C GLN A 150 -8.52 11.50 8.41
N LEU A 151 -7.50 10.68 8.11
CA LEU A 151 -7.55 9.21 8.26
C LEU A 151 -7.25 8.79 9.70
N THR A 152 -7.90 9.42 10.66
CA THR A 152 -7.62 9.28 12.10
C THR A 152 -7.84 7.88 12.68
N LYS A 153 -8.51 6.99 11.95
CA LYS A 153 -8.69 5.58 12.34
C LYS A 153 -7.54 4.65 11.91
N LEU A 154 -6.53 5.17 11.20
CA LEU A 154 -5.37 4.39 10.79
C LEU A 154 -4.64 3.82 12.00
N THR A 155 -4.40 2.52 11.94
CA THR A 155 -3.62 1.74 12.90
C THR A 155 -2.33 1.19 12.26
N LEU A 156 -2.33 1.05 10.94
CA LEU A 156 -1.18 0.65 10.13
C LEU A 156 -1.06 1.57 8.92
N LEU A 157 0.11 2.18 8.76
CA LEU A 157 0.51 2.92 7.57
C LEU A 157 1.86 2.37 7.09
N ASN A 158 1.86 1.78 5.89
CA ASN A 158 3.08 1.25 5.29
C ASN A 158 3.43 2.02 4.02
N LEU A 159 4.55 2.74 4.08
CA LEU A 159 5.11 3.57 3.03
C LEU A 159 6.47 3.07 2.56
N GLY A 160 6.93 1.90 3.02
CA GLY A 160 8.27 1.41 2.70
C GLY A 160 8.50 1.20 1.20
N HIS A 161 9.75 1.26 0.73
CA HIS A 161 10.09 1.18 -0.69
C HIS A 161 9.26 2.15 -1.54
N ASN A 162 9.41 3.44 -1.22
CA ASN A 162 8.86 4.57 -1.97
C ASN A 162 9.94 5.66 -2.04
N HIS A 163 9.62 6.82 -2.61
CA HIS A 163 10.58 7.92 -2.82
C HIS A 163 10.40 9.05 -1.80
N PHE A 164 10.05 8.72 -0.55
CA PHE A 164 9.91 9.73 0.50
C PHE A 164 11.27 10.28 0.92
N SER A 165 11.44 11.59 0.79
CA SER A 165 12.57 12.34 1.37
C SER A 165 12.17 13.15 2.61
N THR A 166 10.88 13.41 2.79
CA THR A 166 10.31 14.03 3.98
C THR A 166 8.94 13.43 4.32
N LEU A 167 8.49 13.64 5.55
CA LEU A 167 7.11 13.41 5.96
C LEU A 167 6.45 14.72 6.40
N PRO A 168 5.16 14.93 6.07
CA PRO A 168 4.42 16.10 6.53
C PRO A 168 4.09 15.99 8.03
N SER A 169 3.95 17.12 8.73
CA SER A 169 3.64 17.17 10.17
C SER A 169 2.27 16.57 10.48
N GLU A 170 1.36 16.56 9.51
CA GLU A 170 0.04 15.91 9.54
C GLU A 170 0.10 14.42 9.92
N VAL A 171 1.23 13.74 9.70
CA VAL A 171 1.42 12.35 10.17
C VAL A 171 1.26 12.23 11.68
N GLY A 172 1.68 13.24 12.46
CA GLY A 172 1.55 13.23 13.92
C GLY A 172 0.10 13.21 14.43
N ILE A 173 -0.86 13.63 13.60
CA ILE A 173 -2.29 13.60 13.93
C ILE A 173 -2.86 12.18 13.92
N LEU A 174 -2.19 11.23 13.26
CA LEU A 174 -2.60 9.82 13.15
C LEU A 174 -2.31 9.02 14.45
N THR A 175 -2.78 9.54 15.58
CA THR A 175 -2.45 9.06 16.93
C THR A 175 -2.91 7.62 17.24
N ASN A 176 -3.78 7.04 16.41
CA ASN A 176 -4.17 5.62 16.50
C ASN A 176 -3.16 4.67 15.83
N LEU A 177 -2.12 5.18 15.14
CA LEU A 177 -1.10 4.34 14.53
C LEU A 177 -0.40 3.48 15.58
N THR A 178 -0.35 2.18 15.28
CA THR A 178 0.38 1.17 16.04
C THR A 178 1.59 0.66 15.25
N LYS A 179 1.54 0.76 13.92
CA LYS A 179 2.62 0.37 13.02
C LYS A 179 2.84 1.42 11.94
N LEU A 180 4.07 1.91 11.83
CA LEU A 180 4.51 2.83 10.79
C LEU A 180 5.78 2.26 10.14
N ASP A 181 5.69 1.97 8.84
CA ASP A 181 6.81 1.45 8.07
C ASP A 181 7.25 2.49 7.03
N LEU A 182 8.47 2.97 7.16
CA LEU A 182 9.12 4.01 6.35
C LEU A 182 10.45 3.51 5.77
N ARG A 183 10.66 2.18 5.72
CA ARG A 183 11.92 1.61 5.28
C ARG A 183 12.21 1.91 3.81
N HIS A 184 13.48 1.86 3.41
CA HIS A 184 13.89 2.01 2.00
C HIS A 184 13.29 3.29 1.39
N GLY A 185 13.70 4.42 1.95
CA GLY A 185 13.41 5.75 1.44
C GLY A 185 14.69 6.59 1.39
N ASN A 186 14.51 7.90 1.29
CA ASN A 186 15.60 8.86 1.30
C ASN A 186 15.44 9.82 2.51
N LEU A 187 14.88 9.33 3.62
CA LEU A 187 14.63 10.14 4.80
C LEU A 187 15.93 10.37 5.57
N SER A 188 16.21 11.63 5.91
CA SER A 188 17.28 12.01 6.85
C SER A 188 16.73 12.63 8.14
N SER A 189 15.43 12.91 8.19
CA SER A 189 14.74 13.46 9.35
C SER A 189 13.27 13.05 9.37
N LEU A 190 12.63 13.26 10.52
CA LEU A 190 11.17 13.14 10.70
C LEU A 190 10.62 14.47 11.22
N PRO A 191 9.35 14.81 10.94
CA PRO A 191 8.72 15.97 11.55
C PRO A 191 8.66 15.80 13.08
N PRO A 192 8.84 16.88 13.87
CA PRO A 192 8.79 16.81 15.33
C PRO A 192 7.47 16.25 15.88
N GLU A 193 6.38 16.37 15.12
CA GLU A 193 5.06 15.84 15.44
C GLU A 193 5.02 14.31 15.50
N ILE A 194 6.05 13.59 15.03
CA ILE A 194 6.15 12.13 15.20
C ILE A 194 6.01 11.73 16.67
N ARG A 195 6.45 12.58 17.61
CA ARG A 195 6.29 12.36 19.07
C ARG A 195 4.84 12.20 19.52
N GLN A 196 3.86 12.63 18.72
CA GLN A 196 2.43 12.55 19.03
C GLN A 196 1.86 11.14 18.83
N LEU A 197 2.57 10.24 18.13
CA LEU A 197 2.12 8.87 17.86
C LEU A 197 2.23 7.96 19.11
N LYS A 198 1.56 8.33 20.20
CA LYS A 198 1.68 7.68 21.52
C LYS A 198 1.18 6.23 21.57
N ASN A 199 0.52 5.74 20.52
CA ASN A 199 0.12 4.34 20.39
C ASN A 199 1.06 3.49 19.52
N LEU A 200 2.13 4.08 18.98
CA LEU A 200 3.04 3.39 18.08
C LEU A 200 3.80 2.29 18.82
N LYS A 201 3.77 1.08 18.26
CA LYS A 201 4.43 -0.13 18.78
C LYS A 201 5.56 -0.60 17.86
N GLU A 202 5.40 -0.41 16.55
CA GLU A 202 6.40 -0.78 15.56
C GLU A 202 6.72 0.44 14.68
N LEU A 203 7.99 0.82 14.64
CA LEU A 203 8.53 1.83 13.74
C LEU A 203 9.70 1.23 12.97
N ASN A 204 9.59 1.24 11.64
CA ASN A 204 10.69 0.85 10.78
C ASN A 204 11.21 2.04 9.97
N LEU A 205 12.47 2.39 10.22
CA LEU A 205 13.24 3.44 9.55
C LEU A 205 14.48 2.86 8.84
N SER A 206 14.55 1.55 8.65
CA SER A 206 15.71 0.89 8.04
C SER A 206 15.95 1.36 6.61
N ASN A 207 17.19 1.33 6.14
CA ASN A 207 17.55 1.70 4.77
C ASN A 207 17.12 3.16 4.46
N ASN A 208 17.62 4.09 5.25
CA ASN A 208 17.42 5.54 5.10
C ASN A 208 18.76 6.26 5.35
N LEU A 209 18.74 7.57 5.51
CA LEU A 209 19.92 8.44 5.60
C LEU A 209 20.04 9.12 6.98
N PHE A 210 19.54 8.47 8.05
CA PHE A 210 19.60 9.04 9.40
C PHE A 210 21.03 8.99 9.93
N ASN A 211 21.62 10.16 10.19
CA ASN A 211 22.94 10.28 10.85
C ASN A 211 22.85 10.30 12.38
N THR A 212 21.67 10.61 12.90
CA THR A 212 21.31 10.68 14.32
C THR A 212 19.87 10.19 14.48
N LEU A 213 19.54 9.63 15.65
CA LEU A 213 18.16 9.29 15.97
C LEU A 213 17.44 10.53 16.53
N PRO A 214 16.32 10.99 15.93
CA PRO A 214 15.54 12.11 16.45
C PRO A 214 15.07 11.87 17.90
N LEU A 215 15.28 12.85 18.78
CA LEU A 215 14.90 12.80 20.19
C LEU A 215 13.38 12.58 20.40
N GLU A 216 12.57 12.98 19.42
CA GLU A 216 11.13 12.78 19.39
C GLU A 216 10.72 11.32 19.39
N ILE A 217 11.53 10.43 18.77
CA ILE A 217 11.28 8.98 18.79
C ILE A 217 11.38 8.45 20.23
N CYS A 218 12.28 9.00 21.05
CA CYS A 218 12.43 8.61 22.46
C CYS A 218 11.21 8.95 23.33
N GLN A 219 10.23 9.69 22.79
CA GLN A 219 8.96 10.00 23.46
C GLN A 219 7.83 9.01 23.13
N LEU A 220 8.11 8.01 22.29
CA LEU A 220 7.18 6.94 21.90
C LEU A 220 7.25 5.78 22.89
N THR A 221 6.82 6.02 24.12
CA THR A 221 7.04 5.08 25.25
C THR A 221 6.34 3.73 25.11
N LYS A 222 5.39 3.56 24.17
CA LYS A 222 4.75 2.28 23.83
C LYS A 222 5.51 1.48 22.75
N LEU A 223 6.59 2.04 22.20
CA LEU A 223 7.35 1.41 21.12
C LEU A 223 7.99 0.11 21.62
N GLN A 224 7.78 -0.96 20.85
CA GLN A 224 8.25 -2.32 21.14
C GLN A 224 9.31 -2.77 20.13
N ILE A 225 9.19 -2.31 18.89
CA ILE A 225 10.07 -2.68 17.79
C ILE A 225 10.53 -1.39 17.10
N LEU A 226 11.84 -1.16 17.10
CA LEU A 226 12.49 -0.08 16.37
C LEU A 226 13.56 -0.67 15.45
N PHE A 227 13.33 -0.55 14.15
CA PHE A 227 14.31 -0.96 13.13
C PHE A 227 14.98 0.25 12.51
N LEU A 228 16.31 0.30 12.63
CA LEU A 228 17.21 1.36 12.14
C LEU A 228 18.36 0.77 11.31
N LEU A 229 18.23 -0.49 10.87
CA LEU A 229 19.20 -1.20 10.02
C LEU A 229 19.56 -0.37 8.78
N ASP A 230 20.82 -0.38 8.35
CA ASP A 230 21.29 0.35 7.15
C ASP A 230 20.93 1.83 7.20
N ASN A 231 21.55 2.55 8.14
CA ASN A 231 21.50 4.00 8.25
C ASN A 231 22.93 4.53 8.50
N GLU A 232 23.05 5.84 8.69
CA GLU A 232 24.33 6.51 8.89
C GLU A 232 24.56 6.89 10.37
N LEU A 233 23.90 6.20 11.31
CA LEU A 233 23.90 6.59 12.73
C LEU A 233 25.30 6.50 13.32
N THR A 234 25.76 7.59 13.93
CA THR A 234 27.08 7.65 14.61
C THR A 234 26.97 7.51 16.12
N THR A 235 25.84 7.93 16.70
CA THR A 235 25.54 7.86 18.13
C THR A 235 24.04 7.65 18.35
N LEU A 236 23.68 7.24 19.56
CA LEU A 236 22.30 7.26 20.04
C LEU A 236 22.14 8.34 21.13
N PRO A 237 21.01 9.05 21.18
CA PRO A 237 20.75 9.98 22.27
C PRO A 237 20.58 9.23 23.59
N PRO A 238 21.07 9.75 24.73
CA PRO A 238 20.87 9.14 26.05
C PRO A 238 19.40 8.86 26.39
N GLU A 239 18.49 9.66 25.84
CA GLU A 239 17.04 9.51 25.97
C GLU A 239 16.49 8.20 25.39
N ILE A 240 17.27 7.43 24.61
CA ILE A 240 16.86 6.09 24.16
C ILE A 240 16.46 5.20 25.34
N CYS A 241 17.03 5.43 26.53
CA CYS A 241 16.65 4.74 27.78
C CYS A 241 15.19 4.95 28.20
N LYS A 242 14.49 5.97 27.67
CA LYS A 242 13.07 6.23 27.91
C LYS A 242 12.15 5.24 27.18
N LEU A 243 12.66 4.51 26.20
CA LEU A 243 11.91 3.48 25.47
C LEU A 243 11.82 2.18 26.28
N THR A 244 11.22 2.25 27.46
CA THR A 244 11.18 1.14 28.45
C THR A 244 10.38 -0.09 27.99
N ASN A 245 9.55 0.03 26.95
CA ASN A 245 8.81 -1.09 26.34
C ASN A 245 9.54 -1.73 25.14
N LEU A 246 10.71 -1.21 24.76
CA LEU A 246 11.43 -1.68 23.58
C LEU A 246 11.94 -3.10 23.79
N ARG A 247 11.58 -3.99 22.87
CA ARG A 247 11.95 -5.42 22.87
C ARG A 247 12.94 -5.74 21.78
N VAL A 248 12.84 -5.03 20.65
CA VAL A 248 13.69 -5.22 19.49
C VAL A 248 14.22 -3.86 19.04
N LEU A 249 15.54 -3.72 19.07
CA LEU A 249 16.27 -2.58 18.52
C LEU A 249 17.29 -3.12 17.52
N ASN A 250 17.06 -2.90 16.22
CA ASN A 250 18.02 -3.31 15.19
C ASN A 250 18.80 -2.09 14.69
N LEU A 251 20.09 -2.06 15.01
CA LEU A 251 21.05 -1.00 14.64
C LEU A 251 22.13 -1.50 13.68
N SER A 252 21.96 -2.70 13.12
CA SER A 252 22.97 -3.30 12.24
C SER A 252 23.29 -2.36 11.07
N ASN A 253 24.51 -2.42 10.55
CA ASN A 253 24.96 -1.58 9.43
C ASN A 253 24.71 -0.08 9.68
N ASN A 254 25.28 0.42 10.77
CA ASN A 254 25.41 1.84 11.10
C ASN A 254 26.89 2.14 11.43
N HIS A 255 27.21 3.39 11.76
CA HIS A 255 28.55 3.87 12.09
C HIS A 255 28.72 4.16 13.60
N LEU A 256 28.04 3.39 14.46
CA LEU A 256 28.08 3.59 15.91
C LEU A 256 29.47 3.27 16.46
N SER A 257 30.10 4.25 17.11
CA SER A 257 31.39 4.08 17.78
C SER A 257 31.25 3.64 19.24
N THR A 258 30.09 3.87 19.85
CA THR A 258 29.73 3.51 21.22
C THR A 258 28.24 3.17 21.28
N LEU A 259 27.86 2.30 22.22
CA LEU A 259 26.49 1.87 22.50
C LEU A 259 26.03 2.42 23.85
#